data_AF-D0UN44-F1
#
_entry.id   AF-D0UN44-F1
#
_cell.length_a   1.000
_cell.length_b   1.000
_cell.length_c   1.000
_cell.angle_alpha   90.00
_cell.angle_beta   90.00
_cell.angle_gamma   90.00
#
_symmetry.space_group_name_H-M   'P 1'
#
loop_
_entity.id
_entity.type
_entity.pdbx_description
1 polymer ?
#
loop_
_entity_poly.entity_id
_entity_poly.type
_entity_poly.pdbx_seq_one_letter_code
_entity_poly.pdbx_strand_id
1 'polypeptide(L)'
;EIDAREDSFKTTNQAGQKLLEKEQGTSEEVKEKLEILSREKAALLTLWEERRILYEQCMDLQLFYRDTEQADTWMAKQEAFLENEDLGDSLDSVEALIK
;
A
#
# COMPACT_ATOMS: atom_id res chain seq x y z
N GLU A 1 15.84 -2.54 -0.40
CA GLU A 1 16.85 -1.54 0.01
C GLU A 1 17.03 -1.45 1.52
N ILE A 2 15.97 -1.26 2.32
CA ILE A 2 16.08 -1.24 3.81
C ILE A 2 16.68 -2.56 4.31
N ASP A 3 16.08 -3.70 3.96
CA ASP A 3 16.59 -5.03 4.34
C ASP A 3 18.01 -5.29 3.81
N ALA A 4 18.29 -4.84 2.59
CA ALA A 4 19.61 -5.00 1.97
C ALA A 4 20.73 -4.25 2.72
N ARG A 5 20.38 -3.24 3.54
CA ARG A 5 21.33 -2.48 4.36
C ARG A 5 21.39 -2.96 5.81
N GLU A 6 20.60 -3.96 6.19
CA GLU A 6 20.52 -4.45 7.58
C GLU A 6 21.89 -4.90 8.11
N ASP A 7 22.67 -5.62 7.30
CA ASP A 7 24.00 -6.07 7.66
C ASP A 7 24.98 -4.91 7.89
N SER A 8 24.85 -3.83 7.13
CA SER A 8 25.66 -2.62 7.31
C SER A 8 25.35 -1.92 8.63
N PHE A 9 24.07 -1.79 9.00
CA PHE A 9 23.66 -1.26 10.31
C PHE A 9 24.21 -2.13 11.45
N LYS A 10 24.06 -3.45 11.33
CA LYS A 10 24.53 -4.41 12.33
C LYS A 10 26.05 -4.34 12.52
N THR A 11 26.79 -4.32 11.42
CA THR A 11 28.26 -4.25 11.43
C THR A 11 28.74 -2.93 12.04
N THR A 12 28.10 -1.82 11.70
CA THR A 12 28.42 -0.48 12.24
C THR A 12 28.18 -0.42 13.75
N ASN A 13 27.04 -0.94 14.20
CA ASN A 13 26.71 -1.00 15.63
C ASN A 13 27.69 -1.87 16.42
N GLN A 14 28.06 -3.04 15.89
CA GLN A 14 29.07 -3.92 16.50
C GLN A 14 30.45 -3.27 16.56
N ALA A 15 30.85 -2.55 15.51
CA ALA A 15 32.13 -1.83 15.49
C ALA A 15 32.15 -0.72 16.55
N GLY A 16 31.09 0.08 16.64
CA GLY A 16 30.95 1.13 17.65
C GLY A 16 30.97 0.56 19.07
N GLN A 17 30.26 -0.54 19.34
CA GLN A 17 30.27 -1.18 20.66
C GLN A 17 31.68 -1.63 21.07
N LYS A 18 32.46 -2.19 20.13
CA LYS A 18 33.86 -2.57 20.38
C LYS A 18 34.77 -1.37 20.65
N LEU A 19 34.47 -0.20 20.09
CA LEU A 19 35.22 1.03 20.37
C LEU A 19 34.95 1.53 21.79
N LEU A 20 33.67 1.50 22.22
CA LEU A 20 33.28 1.85 23.60
C LEU A 20 33.94 0.95 24.66
N GLU A 21 34.13 -0.33 24.34
CA GLU A 21 34.80 -1.28 25.24
C GLU A 21 36.32 -1.02 25.39
N LYS A 22 36.95 -0.41 24.38
CA LYS A 22 38.42 -0.24 24.33
C LYS A 22 38.91 1.11 24.83
N GLU A 23 38.14 2.17 24.67
CA GLU A 23 38.57 3.53 25.04
C GLU A 23 37.75 4.09 26.21
N GLN A 24 38.34 4.09 27.42
CA GLN A 24 37.76 4.69 28.63
C GLN A 24 37.62 6.24 28.56
N GLY A 25 38.04 6.89 27.46
CA GLY A 25 38.13 8.36 27.35
C GLY A 25 37.49 9.00 26.11
N THR A 26 37.22 8.25 25.03
CA THR A 26 36.59 8.76 23.78
C THR A 26 35.15 8.27 23.63
N SER A 27 34.54 7.88 24.76
CA SER A 27 33.32 7.06 24.81
C SER A 27 32.02 7.82 24.53
N GLU A 28 31.96 9.15 24.70
CA GLU A 28 30.67 9.85 24.67
C GLU A 28 30.18 10.11 23.24
N GLU A 29 31.05 10.56 22.35
CA GLU A 29 30.68 10.82 20.94
C GLU A 29 30.24 9.53 20.23
N VAL A 30 31.00 8.43 20.41
CA VAL A 30 30.64 7.14 19.81
C VAL A 30 29.29 6.65 20.33
N LYS A 31 29.04 6.79 21.63
CA LYS A 31 27.77 6.41 22.25
C LYS A 31 26.62 7.25 21.69
N GLU A 32 26.78 8.57 21.61
CA GLU A 32 25.78 9.47 21.02
C GLU A 32 25.48 9.08 19.56
N LYS A 33 26.50 8.81 18.75
CA LYS A 33 26.30 8.39 17.35
C LYS A 33 25.58 7.06 17.22
N LEU A 34 25.84 6.09 18.10
CA LEU A 34 25.12 4.81 18.11
C LEU A 34 23.67 4.97 18.54
N GLU A 35 23.39 5.82 19.53
CA GLU A 35 22.02 6.15 19.94
C GLU A 35 21.24 6.83 18.81
N ILE A 36 21.86 7.80 18.12
CA ILE A 36 21.29 8.43 16.94
C ILE A 36 21.02 7.38 15.85
N LEU A 37 22.00 6.54 15.51
CA LEU A 37 21.84 5.49 14.48
C LEU A 37 20.66 4.57 14.78
N SER A 38 20.52 4.13 16.04
CA SER A 38 19.42 3.28 16.49
C SER A 38 18.08 3.98 16.35
N ARG A 39 17.99 5.24 16.78
CA ARG A 39 16.78 6.05 16.71
C ARG A 39 16.35 6.31 15.26
N GLU A 40 17.28 6.72 14.39
CA GLU A 40 16.99 6.97 12.98
C GLU A 40 16.56 5.69 12.26
N LYS A 41 17.16 4.54 12.59
CA LYS A 41 16.72 3.24 12.06
C LYS A 41 15.29 2.91 12.49
N ALA A 42 14.96 3.10 13.77
CA ALA A 42 13.61 2.86 14.28
C ALA A 42 12.58 3.79 13.59
N ALA A 43 12.91 5.08 13.48
CA ALA A 43 12.06 6.06 12.80
C ALA A 43 11.83 5.70 11.32
N LEU A 44 12.87 5.25 10.62
CA LEU A 44 12.78 4.79 9.24
C LEU A 44 11.82 3.60 9.09
N LEU A 45 11.91 2.60 9.97
CA LEU A 45 11.05 1.42 9.93
C LEU A 45 9.59 1.77 10.22
N THR A 46 9.33 2.63 11.21
CA THR A 46 7.98 3.14 11.50
C THR A 46 7.40 3.87 10.29
N LEU A 47 8.15 4.82 9.72
CA LEU A 47 7.69 5.58 8.55
C LEU A 47 7.43 4.68 7.33
N TRP A 48 8.27 3.68 7.11
CA TRP A 48 8.09 2.72 6.04
C TRP A 48 6.78 1.94 6.20
N GLU A 49 6.48 1.48 7.42
CA GLU A 49 5.26 0.73 7.72
C GLU A 49 4.00 1.59 7.57
N GLU A 50 4.02 2.82 8.09
CA GLU A 50 2.94 3.79 7.89
C GLU A 50 2.67 4.05 6.40
N ARG A 51 3.75 4.19 5.61
CA ARG A 51 3.64 4.38 4.15
C ARG A 51 3.08 3.15 3.45
N ARG A 52 3.48 1.94 3.86
CA ARG A 52 2.96 0.68 3.32
C ARG A 52 1.44 0.59 3.53
N ILE A 53 0.99 0.82 4.77
CA ILE A 53 -0.44 0.80 5.12
C ILE A 53 -1.22 1.83 4.30
N LEU A 54 -0.71 3.05 4.16
CA LEU A 54 -1.35 4.09 3.36
C LEU A 54 -1.52 3.65 1.90
N TYR A 55 -0.49 3.05 1.31
CA TYR A 55 -0.57 2.57 -0.07
C TYR A 55 -1.54 1.40 -0.25
N GLU A 56 -1.63 0.51 0.72
CA GLU A 56 -2.64 -0.55 0.73
C GLU A 56 -4.05 0.04 0.77
N GLN A 57 -4.31 1.00 1.66
CA GLN A 57 -5.60 1.70 1.72
C GLN A 57 -5.93 2.46 0.42
N CYS A 58 -4.94 3.12 -0.19
CA CYS A 58 -5.14 3.78 -1.48
C CYS A 58 -5.45 2.76 -2.58
N MET A 59 -4.79 1.61 -2.60
CA MET A 59 -5.05 0.56 -3.57
C MET A 59 -6.47 0.02 -3.42
N ASP A 60 -6.89 -0.31 -2.19
CA ASP A 60 -8.24 -0.79 -1.91
C ASP A 60 -9.30 0.22 -2.36
N LEU A 61 -9.07 1.51 -2.12
CA LEU A 61 -9.96 2.58 -2.56
C LEU A 61 -10.06 2.66 -4.09
N GLN A 62 -8.95 2.51 -4.81
CA GLN A 62 -8.95 2.51 -6.28
C GLN A 62 -9.69 1.30 -6.84
N LEU A 63 -9.52 0.12 -6.23
CA LEU A 63 -10.26 -1.08 -6.59
C LEU A 63 -11.77 -0.86 -6.37
N PHE A 64 -12.16 -0.29 -5.23
CA PHE A 64 -13.55 0.04 -4.94
C PHE A 64 -14.18 0.99 -5.98
N TYR A 65 -13.48 2.06 -6.37
CA TYR A 65 -13.98 2.98 -7.39
C TYR A 65 -14.15 2.30 -8.74
N ARG A 66 -13.17 1.51 -9.16
CA ARG A 66 -13.24 0.74 -10.41
C ARG A 66 -14.43 -0.22 -10.40
N ASP A 67 -14.63 -0.93 -9.29
CA ASP A 67 -15.70 -1.92 -9.18
C ASP A 67 -17.08 -1.24 -9.14
N THR A 68 -17.18 -0.07 -8.50
CA THR A 68 -18.39 0.77 -8.50
C THR A 68 -18.70 1.29 -9.91
N GLU A 69 -17.71 1.81 -10.64
CA GLU A 69 -17.89 2.29 -12.02
C GLU A 69 -18.35 1.17 -12.96
N GLN A 70 -17.83 -0.05 -12.78
CA GLN A 70 -18.29 -1.22 -13.53
C GLN A 70 -19.74 -1.57 -13.21
N ALA A 71 -20.13 -1.54 -11.93
CA ALA A 71 -21.50 -1.77 -11.52
C ALA A 71 -22.46 -0.71 -12.09
N ASP A 72 -22.10 0.58 -12.00
CA ASP A 72 -22.89 1.69 -12.55
C ASP A 72 -23.05 1.56 -14.06
N THR A 73 -21.97 1.23 -14.78
CA THR A 73 -22.02 1.00 -16.23
C THR A 73 -22.94 -0.18 -16.58
N TRP A 74 -22.92 -1.24 -15.78
CA TRP A 74 -23.80 -2.40 -15.99
C TRP A 74 -25.26 -2.06 -15.71
N MET A 75 -25.55 -1.35 -14.61
CA MET A 75 -26.90 -0.90 -14.27
C MET A 75 -27.46 0.05 -15.32
N ALA A 76 -26.68 1.03 -15.79
CA ALA A 76 -27.11 1.96 -16.83
C ALA A 76 -27.47 1.26 -18.15
N LYS A 77 -26.76 0.18 -18.52
CA LYS A 77 -27.12 -0.65 -19.68
C LYS A 77 -28.45 -1.37 -19.47
N GLN A 78 -28.68 -1.88 -18.27
CA GLN A 78 -29.92 -2.57 -17.93
C GLN A 78 -31.11 -1.61 -17.88
N GLU A 79 -30.93 -0.42 -17.30
CA GLU A 79 -31.92 0.66 -17.31
C GLU A 79 -32.27 1.06 -18.74
N ALA A 80 -31.29 1.32 -19.60
CA ALA A 80 -31.52 1.65 -21.00
C ALA A 80 -32.25 0.53 -21.78
N PHE A 81 -32.00 -0.74 -21.45
CA PHE A 81 -32.74 -1.86 -22.03
C PHE A 81 -34.20 -1.90 -21.55
N LEU A 82 -34.45 -1.65 -20.26
CA LEU A 82 -35.80 -1.64 -19.67
C LEU A 82 -36.63 -0.42 -20.04
N GLU A 83 -36.00 0.73 -20.27
CA GLU A 83 -36.66 1.95 -20.78
C GLU A 83 -37.10 1.81 -22.24
N ASN A 84 -36.66 0.76 -22.95
CA ASN A 84 -37.10 0.50 -24.30
C ASN A 84 -38.58 0.05 -24.32
N GLU A 85 -39.47 0.97 -24.70
CA GLU A 85 -40.92 0.70 -24.85
C GLU A 85 -41.28 -0.04 -26.15
N ASP A 86 -40.32 -0.40 -27.00
CA ASP A 86 -40.56 -1.18 -28.22
C ASP A 86 -40.83 -2.65 -27.88
N LEU A 87 -42.10 -2.98 -27.75
CA LEU A 87 -42.59 -4.32 -27.45
C LEU A 87 -42.60 -5.26 -28.66
N GLY A 88 -42.16 -4.80 -29.84
CA GLY A 88 -42.24 -5.56 -31.08
C GLY A 88 -43.64 -5.56 -31.69
N ASP A 89 -43.70 -5.63 -33.02
CA ASP A 89 -44.94 -5.60 -33.82
C ASP A 89 -45.49 -6.98 -34.22
N SER A 90 -44.83 -8.06 -33.75
CA SER A 90 -45.16 -9.43 -34.12
C SER A 90 -44.98 -10.39 -32.94
N LEU A 91 -45.64 -11.55 -33.00
CA LEU A 91 -45.50 -12.59 -31.98
C LEU A 91 -44.05 -13.06 -31.81
N ASP A 92 -43.32 -13.20 -32.92
CA ASP A 92 -41.92 -13.62 -32.92
C ASP A 92 -40.99 -12.55 -32.31
N SER A 93 -41.26 -11.26 -32.53
CA SER A 93 -40.49 -10.17 -31.92
C SER A 93 -40.78 -10.02 -30.41
N VAL A 94 -42.02 -10.24 -29.99
CA VAL A 94 -42.40 -10.30 -28.56
C VAL A 94 -41.75 -11.51 -27.86
N GLU A 95 -41.76 -12.70 -28.48
CA GLU A 95 -41.11 -13.89 -27.91
C GLU A 95 -39.58 -13.72 -27.77
N ALA A 96 -38.95 -12.99 -28.69
CA ALA A 96 -37.53 -12.68 -28.63
C ALA A 96 -37.17 -11.70 -27.49
N LEU A 97 -38.10 -10.83 -27.08
CA LEU A 97 -37.92 -9.90 -25.96
C LEU A 97 -38.11 -10.56 -24.58
N ILE A 98 -38.85 -11.66 -24.51
CA ILE A 98 -39.13 -12.42 -23.27
C ILE A 98 -37.98 -13.36 -22.89
N LYS A 99 -37.15 -13.78 -23.84
CA LYS A 99 -36.00 -14.68 -23.66
C LYS A 99 -34.72 -13.97 -23.28
#